data_AF-A0A4V2WMW3-F1
#
_entry.id   AF-A0A4V2WMW3-F1
#
_cell.length_a   1.000
_cell.length_b   1.000
_cell.length_c   1.000
_cell.angle_alpha   90.00
_cell.angle_beta   90.00
_cell.angle_gamma   90.00
#
_symmetry.space_group_name_H-M   'P 1'
#
loop_
_entity.id
_entity.type
_entity.pdbx_description
1 polymer ?
#
loop_
_entity_poly.entity_id
_entity_poly.type
_entity_poly.pdbx_seq_one_letter_code
_entity_poly.pdbx_strand_id
1 'polypeptide(L)'
;MARFKLSRDDSGKHTWMARGTNPETGRAVTIRGGQPGTPVGRANPQSEQTFDARHDATGMTPKKWINKLRWDNKAPLNRFVEIPDRLFRK
;
A
#
# COMPACT_ATOMS: atom_id res chain seq x y z
N MET A 1 13.59 -5.93 -5.98
CA MET A 1 12.57 -5.20 -5.18
C MET A 1 12.33 -3.87 -5.85
N ALA A 2 11.07 -3.48 -6.00
CA ALA A 2 10.69 -2.25 -6.67
C ALA A 2 10.50 -1.12 -5.66
N ARG A 3 11.09 0.03 -5.95
CA ARG A 3 11.12 1.19 -5.05
C ARG A 3 10.04 2.19 -5.45
N PHE A 4 9.14 2.48 -4.53
CA PHE A 4 8.03 3.42 -4.74
C PHE A 4 8.14 4.61 -3.80
N LYS A 5 7.95 5.83 -4.31
CA LYS A 5 7.84 7.04 -3.50
C LYS A 5 6.44 7.13 -2.92
N LEU A 6 6.33 7.05 -1.60
CA LEU A 6 5.09 7.19 -0.87
C LEU A 6 4.84 8.65 -0.53
N SER A 7 3.66 9.16 -0.83
CA SER A 7 3.21 10.51 -0.50
C SER A 7 1.76 10.50 -0.02
N ARG A 8 1.32 11.62 0.54
CA ARG A 8 -0.11 11.85 0.77
C ARG A 8 -0.84 11.82 -0.59
N ASP A 9 -2.07 11.34 -0.57
CA ASP A 9 -2.99 11.52 -1.70
C ASP A 9 -3.85 12.76 -1.42
N ASP A 10 -3.71 13.77 -2.25
CA ASP A 10 -4.40 15.06 -2.11
C ASP A 10 -5.80 15.05 -2.73
N SER A 11 -6.21 13.96 -3.38
CA SER A 11 -7.54 13.82 -3.98
C SER A 11 -8.68 13.66 -2.96
N GLY A 12 -8.36 13.47 -1.68
CA GLY A 12 -9.33 13.25 -0.61
C GLY A 12 -10.02 11.89 -0.65
N LYS A 13 -9.75 11.03 -1.65
CA LYS A 13 -10.34 9.69 -1.78
C LYS A 13 -9.53 8.59 -1.07
N HIS A 14 -8.24 8.82 -0.89
CA HIS A 14 -7.31 7.90 -0.25
C HIS A 14 -6.42 8.67 0.73
N THR A 15 -5.74 7.95 1.63
CA THR A 15 -4.82 8.60 2.58
C THR A 15 -3.38 8.63 2.08
N TRP A 16 -3.05 7.78 1.11
CA TRP A 16 -1.71 7.68 0.54
C TRP A 16 -1.72 7.26 -0.92
N MET A 17 -0.64 7.64 -1.59
CA MET A 17 -0.30 7.16 -2.92
C MET A 17 1.18 6.80 -3.00
N ALA A 18 1.52 5.79 -3.78
CA ALA A 18 2.87 5.31 -4.02
C ALA A 18 3.14 5.32 -5.53
N ARG A 19 4.14 6.08 -5.98
CA ARG A 19 4.54 6.18 -7.39
C ARG A 19 5.87 5.46 -7.61
N GLY A 20 5.96 4.65 -8.64
CA GLY A 20 7.17 3.92 -8.99
C GLY A 20 7.02 3.22 -10.34
N THR A 21 7.96 2.33 -10.65
CA THR A 21 7.95 1.54 -11.88
C THR A 21 7.54 0.11 -11.54
N ASN A 22 6.59 -0.45 -12.27
CA ASN A 22 6.27 -1.87 -12.17
C ASN A 22 7.46 -2.68 -12.71
N PRO A 23 8.11 -3.52 -11.89
CA PRO A 23 9.29 -4.29 -12.30
C PRO A 23 9.00 -5.34 -13.37
N GLU A 24 7.75 -5.77 -13.53
CA GLU A 24 7.33 -6.75 -14.54
C GLU A 24 7.16 -6.10 -15.92
N THR A 25 6.59 -4.90 -15.98
CA THR A 25 6.21 -4.26 -17.26
C THR A 25 7.11 -3.09 -17.64
N GLY A 26 7.97 -2.62 -16.73
CA GLY A 26 8.80 -1.42 -16.92
C GLY A 26 8.00 -0.11 -16.98
N ARG A 27 6.68 -0.14 -16.75
CA ARG A 27 5.79 1.02 -16.85
C ARG A 27 5.67 1.75 -15.52
N ALA A 28 5.52 3.07 -15.57
CA ALA A 28 5.17 3.87 -14.41
C ALA A 28 3.78 3.47 -13.88
N VAL A 29 3.69 3.24 -12.57
CA VAL A 29 2.47 2.85 -11.89
C VAL A 29 2.28 3.71 -10.64
N THR A 30 1.01 4.04 -10.39
CA THR A 30 0.58 4.69 -9.14
C THR A 30 -0.34 3.73 -8.38
N ILE A 31 0.05 3.39 -7.16
CA ILE A 31 -0.75 2.58 -6.23
C ILE A 31 -1.36 3.54 -5.21
N ARG A 32 -2.66 3.42 -4.91
CA ARG A 32 -3.35 4.26 -3.92
C ARG A 32 -4.05 3.40 -2.89
N GLY A 33 -4.13 3.89 -1.66
CA GLY A 33 -4.78 3.15 -0.59
C GLY A 33 -5.04 3.93 0.68
N GLY A 34 -5.61 3.20 1.64
CA GLY A 34 -6.16 3.77 2.85
C GLY A 34 -7.51 4.45 2.61
N GLN A 35 -8.33 4.46 3.66
CA GLN A 35 -9.62 5.13 3.69
C GLN A 35 -9.48 6.41 4.53
N PRO A 36 -9.82 7.59 3.99
CA PRO A 36 -9.85 8.83 4.75
C PRO A 36 -10.74 8.70 6.00
N GLY A 37 -10.30 9.26 7.12
CA GLY A 37 -11.03 9.21 8.39
C GLY A 37 -11.03 7.86 9.09
N THR A 38 -10.44 6.81 8.51
CA THR A 38 -10.28 5.51 9.16
C THR A 38 -8.91 5.45 9.83
N PRO A 39 -8.85 5.32 11.17
CA PRO A 39 -7.60 5.04 11.85
C PRO A 39 -7.05 3.69 11.38
N VAL A 40 -5.73 3.58 11.29
CA VAL A 40 -5.02 2.41 10.75
C VAL A 40 -3.90 2.00 11.70
N GLY A 41 -3.52 0.72 11.71
CA GLY A 41 -2.41 0.19 12.51
C GLY A 41 -2.82 -0.08 13.96
N ARG A 42 -1.91 0.16 14.92
CA ARG A 42 -2.18 -0.08 16.36
C ARG A 42 -3.42 0.65 16.90
N ALA A 43 -3.82 1.75 16.26
CA ALA A 43 -5.02 2.49 16.62
C ALA A 43 -6.33 1.84 16.15
N ASN A 44 -6.27 0.84 15.26
CA ASN A 44 -7.43 0.11 14.76
C ASN A 44 -7.06 -1.30 14.24
N PRO A 45 -6.86 -2.29 15.13
CA PRO A 45 -6.51 -3.65 14.75
C PRO A 45 -7.58 -4.35 13.90
N GLN A 46 -8.85 -3.96 14.01
CA GLN A 46 -9.93 -4.46 13.14
C GLN A 46 -9.79 -4.02 11.68
N SER A 47 -9.06 -2.92 11.40
CA SER A 47 -8.80 -2.49 10.02
C SER A 47 -7.94 -3.50 9.25
N GLU A 48 -7.01 -4.18 9.94
CA GLU A 48 -6.20 -5.24 9.34
C GLU A 48 -7.06 -6.47 9.03
N GLN A 49 -7.86 -6.95 10.00
CA GLN A 49 -8.75 -8.09 9.80
C GLN A 49 -9.79 -7.87 8.69
N THR A 50 -10.44 -6.71 8.67
CA THR A 50 -11.46 -6.41 7.64
C THR A 50 -10.85 -6.22 6.26
N PHE A 51 -9.62 -5.70 6.17
CA PHE A 51 -8.90 -5.59 4.91
C PHE A 51 -8.42 -6.97 4.42
N ASP A 52 -7.91 -7.81 5.32
CA ASP A 52 -7.52 -9.18 5.01
C ASP A 52 -8.73 -9.99 4.54
N ALA A 53 -9.85 -9.96 5.27
CA ALA A 53 -11.08 -10.64 4.85
C ALA A 53 -11.60 -10.19 3.47
N ARG A 54 -11.44 -8.91 3.10
CA ARG A 54 -11.82 -8.37 1.79
C ARG A 54 -10.84 -8.73 0.67
N HIS A 55 -9.60 -9.09 1.00
CA HIS A 55 -8.52 -9.30 0.04
C HIS A 55 -7.90 -10.70 0.06
N ASP A 56 -8.35 -11.59 0.94
CA ASP A 56 -7.84 -12.96 1.07
C ASP A 56 -8.07 -13.79 -0.20
N ALA A 57 -9.13 -13.51 -0.96
CA ALA A 57 -9.36 -14.13 -2.27
C ALA A 57 -8.29 -13.78 -3.33
N THR A 58 -7.49 -12.72 -3.12
CA THR A 58 -6.53 -12.19 -4.11
C THR A 58 -5.06 -12.35 -3.72
N GLY A 59 -4.76 -12.94 -2.56
CA GLY A 59 -3.40 -13.07 -2.06
C GLY A 59 -2.71 -11.73 -1.72
N MET A 60 -1.38 -11.77 -1.57
CA MET A 60 -0.59 -10.58 -1.25
C MET A 60 -0.37 -9.72 -2.50
N THR A 61 -0.92 -8.51 -2.51
CA THR A 61 -0.74 -7.53 -3.60
C THR A 61 0.19 -6.39 -3.18
N PRO A 62 0.73 -5.59 -4.12
CA PRO A 62 1.56 -4.43 -3.79
C PRO A 62 0.85 -3.43 -2.88
N LYS A 63 -0.47 -3.27 -3.05
CA LYS A 63 -1.31 -2.42 -2.21
C LYS A 63 -1.45 -2.97 -0.78
N LYS A 64 -1.73 -4.27 -0.65
CA LYS A 64 -1.82 -4.96 0.66
C LYS A 64 -0.51 -4.86 1.42
N TRP A 65 0.61 -5.06 0.73
CA TRP A 65 1.96 -4.89 1.28
C TRP A 65 2.19 -3.50 1.86
N ILE A 66 1.90 -2.43 1.11
CA ILE A 66 2.07 -1.06 1.62
C ILE A 66 1.15 -0.80 2.81
N ASN A 67 -0.12 -1.22 2.77
CA ASN A 67 -1.04 -1.06 3.90
C ASN A 67 -0.50 -1.72 5.16
N LYS A 68 -0.01 -2.96 5.07
CA LYS A 68 0.59 -3.68 6.20
C LYS A 68 1.82 -2.95 6.75
N LEU A 69 2.70 -2.47 5.89
CA LEU A 69 3.85 -1.66 6.33
C LEU A 69 3.42 -0.35 7.00
N ARG A 70 2.33 0.28 6.55
CA ARG A 70 1.79 1.48 7.20
C ARG A 70 1.21 1.17 8.58
N TRP A 71 0.54 0.03 8.74
CA TRP A 71 0.02 -0.43 10.04
C TRP A 71 1.12 -0.69 11.06
N ASP A 72 2.22 -1.28 10.60
CA ASP A 72 3.43 -1.51 11.40
C ASP A 72 4.25 -0.24 11.67
N ASN A 73 3.81 0.93 11.16
CA ASN A 73 4.57 2.18 11.18
C ASN A 73 5.95 2.09 10.48
N LYS A 74 6.10 1.18 9.52
CA LYS A 74 7.31 0.94 8.72
C LYS A 74 7.32 1.67 7.37
N ALA A 75 6.19 2.25 6.97
CA ALA A 75 6.06 3.02 5.72
C ALA A 75 5.51 4.45 5.99
N PRO A 76 6.30 5.34 6.60
CA PRO A 76 5.93 6.74 6.77
C PRO A 76 5.76 7.45 5.41
N LEU A 77 4.87 8.44 5.37
CA LEU A 77 4.67 9.28 4.18
C LEU A 77 5.95 10.06 3.84
N ASN A 78 6.08 10.48 2.58
CA ASN A 78 7.23 11.19 2.01
C ASN A 78 8.55 10.40 2.01
N ARG A 79 8.48 9.07 2.16
CA ARG A 79 9.62 8.16 2.09
C ARG A 79 9.45 7.16 0.95
N PHE A 80 10.48 6.37 0.73
CA PHE A 80 10.39 5.26 -0.20
C PHE A 80 9.97 3.99 0.52
N VAL A 81 9.19 3.17 -0.17
CA VAL A 81 8.82 1.83 0.25
C VAL A 81 9.31 0.84 -0.79
N GLU A 82 9.81 -0.30 -0.31
CA GLU A 82 10.24 -1.40 -1.14
C GLU A 82 9.14 -2.45 -1.21
N ILE A 83 8.79 -2.84 -2.42
CA ILE A 83 7.77 -3.84 -2.70
C ILE A 83 8.46 -5.01 -3.40
N PRO A 84 8.33 -6.25 -2.89
CA PRO A 84 8.90 -7.41 -3.56
C PRO A 84 8.33 -7.57 -4.98
N ASP A 85 9.22 -7.79 -5.96
CA ASP A 85 8.84 -7.83 -7.39
C ASP A 85 7.83 -8.95 -7.69
N ARG A 86 7.91 -10.04 -6.92
CA ARG A 86 6.97 -11.17 -6.97
C ARG A 86 5.51 -10.77 -6.72
N LEU A 87 5.25 -9.66 -6.04
CA LEU A 87 3.88 -9.18 -5.78
C LEU A 87 3.27 -8.51 -7.01
N PHE A 88 4.05 -8.22 -8.05
CA PHE A 88 3.53 -7.66 -9.31
C PHE A 88 3.17 -8.75 -10.31
N ARG A 89 3.77 -9.94 -10.18
CA ARG A 89 3.50 -11.09 -11.05
C ARG A 89 2.09 -11.61 -10.78
N LYS A 90 1.28 -11.71 -11.83
CA LYS A 90 -0.04 -12.35 -11.77
C LYS A 90 0.07 -13.86 -11.96
#